data_AF-A0A7D9DED1-F1
#
_entry.id   AF-A0A7D9DED1-F1
#
_cell.length_a   1.000
_cell.length_b   1.000
_cell.length_c   1.000
_cell.angle_alpha   90.00
_cell.angle_beta   90.00
_cell.angle_gamma   90.00
#
_symmetry.space_group_name_H-M   'P 1'
#
loop_
_entity.id
_entity.type
_entity.pdbx_description
1 polymer ?
#
loop_
_entity_poly.entity_id
_entity_poly.type
_entity_poly.pdbx_seq_one_letter_code
_entity_poly.pdbx_strand_id
1 'polypeptide(L)'
;MAFPQNRLVPLDVLAREWMNNNPATIDLRIYLIENLFPSLIMGLEKLLTEAEKRELVDTETAVSNFNPVNYLAQYLMRNNPRYSNFPEASPYAKGLRKVAEDLKSEIFEIDANRLVTLKASAQVKRMEREKMERMKGEELERRGQMLENVFVTWAQNEDTIPLTMVQNALISFRERSDSLSEELRR
;
A
#
# COMPACT_ATOMS: atom_id res chain seq x y z
N MET A 1 38.34 1.20 2.92
CA MET A 1 37.42 2.14 2.25
C MET A 1 36.48 2.69 3.29
N ALA A 2 36.65 3.95 3.69
CA ALA A 2 35.75 4.63 4.60
C ALA A 2 34.63 5.28 3.78
N PHE A 3 33.38 4.91 4.04
CA PHE A 3 32.22 5.60 3.48
C PHE A 3 32.28 7.08 3.90
N PRO A 4 31.93 8.04 3.01
CA PRO A 4 31.85 9.43 3.42
C PRO A 4 30.76 9.54 4.49
N GLN A 5 31.15 9.82 5.73
CA GLN A 5 30.23 10.20 6.79
C GLN A 5 29.57 11.50 6.33
N ASN A 6 28.33 11.39 5.89
CA ASN A 6 27.44 12.51 5.63
C ASN A 6 27.37 13.30 6.94
N ARG A 7 28.14 14.38 7.09
CA ARG A 7 28.06 15.26 8.27
C ARG A 7 26.68 15.87 8.25
N LEU A 8 25.74 15.27 8.99
CA LEU A 8 24.41 15.81 9.20
C LEU A 8 24.59 17.21 9.81
N VAL A 9 24.15 18.23 9.08
CA VAL A 9 24.14 19.58 9.61
C VAL A 9 23.11 19.59 10.75
N PRO A 10 23.33 20.29 11.88
CA PRO A 10 22.37 20.31 12.99
C PRO A 10 20.92 20.64 12.59
N LEU A 11 20.74 21.41 11.52
CA LEU A 11 19.44 21.72 10.89
C LEU A 11 18.72 20.47 10.37
N ASP A 12 19.43 19.50 9.81
CA ASP A 12 18.86 18.27 9.26
C ASP A 12 18.27 17.38 10.36
N VAL A 13 18.87 17.43 11.56
CA VAL A 13 18.41 16.67 12.74
C VAL A 13 17.07 17.21 13.24
N LEU A 14 16.96 18.53 13.39
CA LEU A 14 15.73 19.20 13.81
C LEU A 14 14.59 19.00 12.81
N ALA A 15 14.89 19.12 11.51
CA ALA A 15 13.90 18.88 10.46
C ALA A 15 13.37 17.44 10.52
N ARG A 16 14.24 16.46 10.77
CA ARG A 16 13.85 15.05 10.89
C ARG A 16 13.03 14.78 12.15
N GLU A 17 13.39 15.40 13.27
CA GLU A 17 12.68 15.26 14.54
C GLU A 17 11.26 15.87 14.48
N TRP A 18 11.14 17.09 13.95
CA TRP A 18 9.85 17.75 13.76
C TRP A 18 8.95 17.01 12.78
N MET A 19 9.55 16.35 11.78
CA MET A 19 8.78 15.69 10.76
C MET A 19 8.33 14.27 11.11
N ASN A 20 8.71 13.64 12.23
CA ASN A 20 8.26 12.31 12.72
C ASN A 20 8.20 11.18 11.65
N ASN A 21 8.02 9.91 12.02
CA ASN A 21 7.88 8.80 11.06
C ASN A 21 6.44 8.25 11.08
N ASN A 22 5.43 9.13 11.02
CA ASN A 22 4.04 8.69 10.93
C ASN A 22 3.65 8.42 9.46
N PRO A 23 3.43 7.15 9.06
CA PRO A 23 3.10 6.80 7.68
C PRO A 23 1.80 7.44 7.19
N ALA A 24 0.84 7.72 8.08
CA ALA A 24 -0.45 8.30 7.72
C ALA A 24 -0.36 9.76 7.23
N THR A 25 0.74 10.46 7.54
CA THR A 25 0.90 11.88 7.22
C THR A 25 2.05 12.15 6.25
N ILE A 26 2.66 11.13 5.64
CA ILE A 26 3.85 11.32 4.78
C ILE A 26 3.54 12.28 3.62
N ASP A 27 2.43 12.11 2.89
CA ASP A 27 2.10 12.95 1.75
C ASP A 27 1.91 14.42 2.12
N LEU A 28 1.18 14.69 3.21
CA LEU A 28 0.97 16.04 3.73
C LEU A 28 2.30 16.69 4.12
N ARG A 29 3.19 15.91 4.71
CA ARG A 29 4.51 16.36 5.16
C ARG A 29 5.43 16.71 4.00
N ILE A 30 5.46 15.88 2.96
CA ILE A 30 6.16 16.19 1.70
C ILE A 30 5.59 17.48 1.12
N TYR A 31 4.26 17.60 1.06
CA TYR A 31 3.61 18.80 0.55
C TYR A 31 4.04 20.06 1.31
N LEU A 32 4.04 20.02 2.65
CA LEU A 32 4.46 21.14 3.49
C LEU A 32 5.93 21.52 3.25
N ILE A 33 6.82 20.55 3.17
CA ILE A 33 8.25 20.78 2.93
C ILE A 33 8.49 21.41 1.56
N GLU A 34 7.82 20.90 0.52
CA GLU A 34 8.08 21.36 -0.85
C GLU A 34 7.41 22.69 -1.17
N ASN A 35 6.24 22.96 -0.58
CA ASN A 35 5.38 24.07 -1.02
C ASN A 35 5.22 25.20 -0.01
N LEU A 36 5.39 24.94 1.30
CA LEU A 36 5.07 25.93 2.33
C LEU A 36 6.28 26.34 3.17
N PHE A 37 6.97 25.37 3.78
CA PHE A 37 8.00 25.61 4.78
C PHE A 37 9.14 26.52 4.32
N PRO A 38 9.68 26.41 3.10
CA PRO A 38 10.76 27.28 2.65
C PRO A 38 10.39 28.77 2.72
N SER A 39 9.16 29.11 2.33
CA SER A 39 8.69 30.51 2.34
C SER A 39 8.20 30.94 3.72
N LEU A 40 7.52 30.03 4.43
CA LEU A 40 6.99 30.29 5.77
C LEU A 40 8.09 30.58 6.77
N ILE A 41 9.16 29.79 6.77
CA ILE A 41 10.23 29.91 7.76
C ILE A 41 11.03 31.18 7.55
N MET A 42 11.32 31.54 6.28
CA MET A 42 11.91 32.85 5.98
C MET A 42 10.98 34.00 6.39
N GLY A 43 9.67 33.86 6.18
CA GLY A 43 8.69 34.86 6.60
C GLY A 43 8.63 35.03 8.12
N LEU A 44 8.70 33.93 8.86
CA LEU A 44 8.77 33.93 10.32
C LEU A 44 10.07 34.58 10.82
N GLU A 45 11.21 34.28 10.21
CA GLU A 45 12.48 34.93 10.53
C GLU A 45 12.38 36.46 10.36
N LYS A 46 11.88 36.92 9.21
CA LYS A 46 11.68 38.37 8.96
C LYS A 46 10.69 39.00 9.94
N LEU A 47 9.61 38.29 10.26
CA LEU A 47 8.64 38.74 11.25
C LEU A 47 9.28 38.93 12.62
N LEU A 48 10.05 37.94 13.09
CA LEU A 48 10.73 37.98 14.38
C LEU A 48 11.76 39.10 14.43
N THR A 49 12.57 39.27 13.37
CA THR A 49 13.51 40.39 13.28
C THR A 49 12.81 41.75 13.32
N GLU A 50 11.66 41.91 12.65
CA GLU A 50 10.90 43.16 12.72
C GLU A 50 10.24 43.38 14.08
N ALA A 51 9.80 42.32 14.76
CA ALA A 51 9.28 42.41 16.11
C ALA A 51 10.39 42.85 17.09
N GLU A 52 11.60 42.31 16.95
CA GLU A 52 12.77 42.67 17.76
C GLU A 52 13.18 44.13 17.54
N LYS A 53 13.29 44.59 16.28
CA LYS A 53 13.58 46.00 15.97
C LYS A 53 12.58 46.99 16.55
N ARG A 54 11.34 46.55 16.77
CA ARG A 54 10.26 47.36 17.32
C ARG A 54 10.10 47.17 18.83
N GLU A 55 10.98 46.38 19.45
CA GLU A 55 10.98 46.07 20.89
C GLU A 55 9.67 45.40 21.34
N LEU A 56 9.02 44.66 20.45
CA LEU A 56 7.71 44.04 20.69
C LEU A 56 7.79 42.64 21.30
N VAL A 57 8.99 42.09 21.47
CA VAL A 57 9.19 40.69 21.90
C VAL A 57 8.72 40.45 23.33
N ASP A 58 8.98 41.40 24.23
CA ASP A 58 8.63 41.30 25.66
C ASP A 58 7.35 42.08 26.01
N THR A 59 6.65 42.61 25.00
CA THR A 59 5.46 43.43 25.21
C THR A 59 4.22 42.53 25.31
N GLU A 60 3.64 42.39 26.51
CA GLU A 60 2.42 41.60 26.72
C GLU A 60 1.15 42.27 26.15
N THR A 61 1.21 43.57 25.86
CA THR A 61 0.08 44.33 25.33
C THR A 61 0.08 44.38 23.81
N ALA A 62 -1.04 44.05 23.19
CA ALA A 62 -1.21 44.15 21.74
C ALA A 62 -0.98 45.59 21.25
N VAL A 63 0.01 45.77 20.36
CA VAL A 63 0.34 47.08 19.79
C VAL A 63 -0.50 47.34 18.55
N SER A 64 -1.31 48.40 18.56
CA SER A 64 -2.24 48.73 17.45
C SER A 64 -1.55 48.95 16.09
N ASN A 65 -0.26 49.28 16.09
CA ASN A 65 0.49 49.65 14.88
C ASN A 65 1.24 48.47 14.22
N PHE A 66 1.19 47.27 14.79
CA PHE A 66 1.86 46.11 14.23
C PHE A 66 1.03 44.84 14.43
N ASN A 67 0.55 44.27 13.32
CA ASN A 67 -0.13 42.98 13.32
C ASN A 67 0.78 41.91 12.70
N PRO A 68 1.28 40.95 13.50
CA PRO A 68 2.25 39.95 13.02
C PRO A 68 1.65 39.00 11.97
N VAL A 69 0.35 38.69 12.07
CA VAL A 69 -0.35 37.85 11.10
C VAL A 69 -0.44 38.56 9.75
N ASN A 70 -0.79 39.86 9.76
CA ASN A 70 -0.85 40.64 8.52
C ASN A 70 0.53 40.82 7.90
N TYR A 71 1.57 41.04 8.71
CA TYR A 71 2.95 41.15 8.21
C TYR A 71 3.37 39.85 7.53
N LEU A 72 3.15 38.70 8.18
CA LEU A 72 3.50 37.40 7.62
C LEU A 72 2.70 37.11 6.35
N ALA A 73 1.39 37.37 6.35
CA ALA A 73 0.55 37.19 5.16
C ALA A 73 1.05 38.03 3.97
N GLN A 74 1.37 39.31 4.19
CA GLN A 74 1.94 40.18 3.16
C GLN A 74 3.28 39.64 2.65
N TYR A 75 4.14 39.15 3.54
CA TYR A 75 5.42 38.54 3.15
C TYR A 75 5.20 37.32 2.26
N LEU A 76 4.30 36.41 2.64
CA LEU A 76 4.00 35.21 1.88
C LEU A 76 3.37 35.50 0.52
N MET A 77 2.47 36.49 0.45
CA MET A 77 1.87 36.92 -0.82
C MET A 77 2.91 37.47 -1.79
N ARG A 78 3.91 38.22 -1.27
CA ARG A 78 4.99 38.80 -2.08
C ARG A 78 6.05 37.77 -2.48
N ASN A 79 6.25 36.74 -1.66
CA ASN A 79 7.26 35.69 -1.87
C ASN A 79 6.60 34.35 -2.23
N ASN A 80 5.58 34.38 -3.08
CA ASN A 80 4.90 33.16 -3.48
C ASN A 80 5.86 32.21 -4.22
N PRO A 81 6.03 30.95 -3.78
CA PRO A 81 6.94 29.98 -4.40
C PRO A 81 6.71 29.76 -5.89
N ARG A 82 5.48 29.95 -6.39
CA ARG A 82 5.15 29.80 -7.81
C ARG A 82 5.78 30.88 -8.70
N TYR A 83 6.13 32.02 -8.12
CA TYR A 83 6.59 33.20 -8.85
C TYR A 83 7.96 33.72 -8.37
N SER A 84 8.49 33.18 -7.27
CA SER A 84 9.74 33.63 -6.65
C SER A 84 10.81 32.53 -6.71
N ASN A 85 11.97 32.84 -7.30
CA ASN A 85 13.11 31.94 -7.39
C ASN A 85 14.01 31.94 -6.13
N PHE A 86 13.65 32.72 -5.11
CA PHE A 86 14.46 32.91 -3.90
C PHE A 86 14.60 31.69 -2.97
N PRO A 87 13.63 30.76 -2.83
CA PRO A 87 13.73 29.69 -1.83
C PRO A 87 14.86 28.70 -2.10
N GLU A 88 15.31 28.55 -3.35
CA GLU A 88 16.22 27.46 -3.75
C GLU A 88 17.69 27.67 -3.34
N ALA A 89 18.06 28.90 -2.96
CA ALA A 89 19.45 29.23 -2.66
C ALA A 89 19.87 28.99 -1.19
N SER A 90 18.91 28.85 -0.26
CA SER A 90 19.22 28.74 1.17
C SER A 90 19.73 27.34 1.54
N PRO A 91 20.79 27.22 2.37
CA PRO A 91 21.24 25.94 2.93
C PRO A 91 20.12 25.18 3.65
N TYR A 92 19.19 25.90 4.29
CA TYR A 92 18.04 25.31 4.97
C TYR A 92 17.06 24.66 3.99
N ALA A 93 16.76 25.34 2.87
CA ALA A 93 15.89 24.79 1.83
C ALA A 93 16.49 23.52 1.19
N LYS A 94 17.82 23.45 1.09
CA LYS A 94 18.52 22.24 0.63
C LYS A 94 18.36 21.08 1.62
N GLY A 95 18.53 21.33 2.92
CA GLY A 95 18.29 20.33 3.97
C GLY A 95 16.86 19.79 3.95
N LEU A 96 15.88 20.70 3.82
CA LEU A 96 14.47 20.34 3.67
C LEU A 96 14.21 19.46 2.45
N ARG A 97 14.78 19.78 1.29
CA ARG A 97 14.59 18.98 0.06
C ARG A 97 15.14 17.56 0.22
N LYS A 98 16.28 17.40 0.89
CA LYS A 98 16.84 16.08 1.23
C LYS A 98 15.89 15.27 2.13
N VAL A 99 15.30 15.90 3.16
CA VAL A 99 14.30 15.24 4.02
C VAL A 99 13.07 14.83 3.21
N ALA A 100 12.62 15.63 2.25
CA ALA A 100 11.52 15.27 1.37
C ALA A 100 11.87 14.08 0.44
N GLU A 101 13.10 14.02 -0.08
CA GLU A 101 13.57 12.88 -0.88
C GLU A 101 13.63 11.60 -0.05
N ASP A 102 14.14 11.67 1.18
CA ASP A 102 14.16 10.55 2.11
C ASP A 102 12.73 10.05 2.39
N LEU A 103 11.78 10.94 2.68
CA LEU A 103 10.38 10.58 2.89
C LEU A 103 9.74 9.94 1.65
N LYS A 104 10.06 10.42 0.44
CA LYS A 104 9.57 9.81 -0.81
C LYS A 104 10.11 8.39 -0.99
N SER A 105 11.39 8.17 -0.68
CA SER A 105 11.98 6.83 -0.76
C SER A 105 11.28 5.83 0.17
N GLU A 106 10.92 6.27 1.39
CA GLU A 106 10.16 5.45 2.35
C GLU A 106 8.78 5.04 1.80
N ILE A 107 8.04 5.94 1.13
CA ILE A 107 6.77 5.58 0.47
C ILE A 107 7.00 4.48 -0.57
N PHE A 108 8.00 4.67 -1.45
CA PHE A 108 8.28 3.69 -2.50
C PHE A 108 8.63 2.31 -1.94
N GLU A 109 9.36 2.25 -0.83
CA GLU A 109 9.67 0.99 -0.15
C GLU A 109 8.41 0.33 0.45
N ILE A 110 7.53 1.12 1.10
CA ILE A 110 6.27 0.61 1.66
C ILE A 110 5.39 0.03 0.54
N ASP A 111 5.24 0.74 -0.57
CA ASP A 111 4.42 0.32 -1.71
C ASP A 111 5.02 -0.92 -2.41
N ALA A 112 6.34 -0.96 -2.57
CA ALA A 112 7.03 -2.14 -3.11
C ALA A 112 6.81 -3.38 -2.23
N ASN A 113 6.95 -3.24 -0.91
CA ASN A 113 6.70 -4.33 0.04
C ASN A 113 5.25 -4.81 -0.03
N ARG A 114 4.28 -3.89 -0.11
CA ARG A 114 2.86 -4.23 -0.27
C ARG A 114 2.60 -4.97 -1.58
N LEU A 115 3.23 -4.57 -2.67
CA LEU A 115 3.10 -5.25 -3.96
C LEU A 115 3.69 -6.67 -3.91
N VAL A 116 4.85 -6.85 -3.26
CA VAL A 116 5.49 -8.16 -3.09
C VAL A 116 4.57 -9.11 -2.32
N THR A 117 3.97 -8.66 -1.21
CA THR A 117 3.04 -9.49 -0.42
C THR A 117 1.79 -9.88 -1.21
N LEU A 118 1.22 -8.94 -1.98
CA LEU A 118 0.08 -9.22 -2.86
C LEU A 118 0.44 -10.26 -3.93
N LYS A 119 1.58 -10.11 -4.60
CA LYS A 119 2.06 -11.04 -5.62
C LYS A 119 2.26 -12.44 -5.03
N ALA A 120 2.87 -12.55 -3.85
CA ALA A 120 3.06 -13.82 -3.15
C ALA A 120 1.71 -14.49 -2.84
N SER A 121 0.74 -13.74 -2.29
CA SER A 121 -0.58 -14.27 -1.97
C SER A 121 -1.36 -14.74 -3.20
N ALA A 122 -1.26 -14.00 -4.31
CA ALA A 122 -1.88 -14.36 -5.58
C ALA A 122 -1.26 -15.64 -6.15
N GLN A 123 0.07 -15.79 -6.05
CA GLN A 123 0.78 -16.97 -6.51
C GLN A 123 0.40 -18.21 -5.69
N VAL A 124 0.30 -18.09 -4.37
CA VAL A 124 -0.17 -19.19 -3.50
C VAL A 124 -1.58 -19.63 -3.89
N LYS A 125 -2.53 -18.69 -4.03
CA LYS A 125 -3.90 -19.00 -4.47
C LYS A 125 -3.95 -19.70 -5.83
N ARG A 126 -3.07 -19.32 -6.75
CA ARG A 126 -2.97 -19.97 -8.06
C ARG A 126 -2.49 -21.41 -7.92
N MET A 127 -1.42 -21.66 -7.15
CA MET A 127 -0.92 -23.02 -6.91
C MET A 127 -1.97 -23.92 -6.24
N GLU A 128 -2.75 -23.38 -5.29
CA GLU A 128 -3.82 -24.12 -4.64
C GLU A 128 -4.92 -24.57 -5.62
N ARG A 129 -5.32 -23.67 -6.54
CA ARG A 129 -6.30 -24.01 -7.60
C ARG A 129 -5.76 -25.07 -8.54
N GLU A 130 -4.53 -24.89 -9.03
CA GLU A 130 -3.88 -25.86 -9.93
C GLU A 130 -3.73 -27.24 -9.25
N LYS A 131 -3.42 -27.27 -7.94
CA LYS A 131 -3.37 -28.52 -7.17
C LYS A 131 -4.75 -29.16 -7.03
N MET A 132 -5.79 -28.37 -6.75
CA MET A 132 -7.16 -28.86 -6.63
C MET A 132 -7.68 -29.41 -7.96
N GLU A 133 -7.44 -28.73 -9.07
CA GLU A 133 -7.80 -29.19 -10.41
C GLU A 133 -7.07 -30.49 -10.77
N ARG A 134 -5.79 -30.60 -10.43
CA ARG A 134 -5.03 -31.83 -10.64
C ARG A 134 -5.58 -33.00 -9.85
N MET A 135 -5.85 -32.83 -8.55
CA MET A 135 -6.45 -33.90 -7.73
C MET A 135 -7.84 -34.29 -8.25
N LYS A 136 -8.64 -33.34 -8.73
CA LYS A 136 -9.93 -33.64 -9.38
C LYS A 136 -9.74 -34.44 -10.66
N GLY A 137 -8.75 -34.11 -11.48
CA GLY A 137 -8.40 -34.85 -12.69
C GLY A 137 -7.97 -36.28 -12.39
N GLU A 138 -7.04 -36.45 -11.45
CA GLU A 138 -6.56 -37.77 -10.98
C GLU A 138 -7.70 -38.63 -10.42
N GLU A 139 -8.60 -38.04 -9.62
CA GLU A 139 -9.76 -38.74 -9.07
C GLU A 139 -10.76 -39.14 -10.17
N LEU A 140 -10.96 -38.28 -11.17
CA LEU A 140 -11.85 -38.57 -12.30
C LEU A 140 -11.29 -39.69 -13.19
N GLU A 141 -9.99 -39.68 -13.44
CA GLU A 141 -9.29 -40.74 -14.17
C GLU A 141 -9.33 -42.08 -13.41
N ARG A 142 -9.08 -42.06 -12.09
CA ARG A 142 -9.21 -43.24 -11.23
C ARG A 142 -10.62 -43.82 -11.26
N ARG A 143 -11.65 -42.97 -11.20
CA ARG A 143 -13.06 -43.40 -11.31
C ARG A 143 -13.34 -44.01 -12.67
N GLY A 144 -12.82 -43.42 -13.75
CA GLY A 144 -12.91 -43.97 -15.10
C GLY A 144 -12.33 -45.38 -15.19
N GLN A 145 -11.10 -45.58 -14.72
CA GLN A 145 -10.43 -46.90 -14.72
C GLN A 145 -11.18 -47.94 -13.88
N MET A 146 -11.74 -47.55 -12.73
CA MET A 146 -12.58 -48.45 -11.94
C MET A 146 -13.85 -48.86 -12.69
N LEU A 147 -14.52 -47.90 -13.35
CA LEU A 147 -15.71 -48.19 -14.14
C LEU A 147 -15.40 -49.10 -15.32
N GLU A 148 -14.26 -48.91 -15.99
CA GLU A 148 -13.81 -49.76 -17.10
C GLU A 148 -13.58 -51.21 -16.63
N ASN A 149 -12.87 -51.41 -15.51
CA ASN A 149 -12.66 -52.74 -14.93
C ASN A 149 -13.98 -53.41 -14.54
N VAL A 150 -14.90 -52.65 -13.93
CA VAL A 150 -16.24 -53.14 -13.58
C VAL A 150 -17.02 -53.51 -14.84
N PHE A 151 -16.95 -52.70 -15.90
CA PHE A 151 -17.63 -52.97 -17.17
C PHE A 151 -17.14 -54.27 -17.83
N VAL A 152 -15.83 -54.54 -17.80
CA VAL A 152 -15.26 -55.82 -18.28
C VAL A 152 -15.84 -57.02 -17.52
N THR A 153 -16.05 -56.90 -16.21
CA THR A 153 -16.69 -57.98 -15.43
C THR A 153 -18.19 -58.14 -15.72
N TRP A 154 -18.84 -57.10 -16.24
CA TRP A 154 -20.27 -57.09 -16.54
C TRP A 154 -20.56 -57.59 -17.96
N ALA A 155 -19.62 -57.40 -18.89
CA ALA A 155 -19.70 -57.91 -20.25
C ALA A 155 -19.30 -59.39 -20.29
N GLN A 156 -20.28 -60.29 -20.08
CA GLN A 156 -20.06 -61.74 -20.17
C GLN A 156 -19.82 -62.24 -21.60
N ASN A 157 -20.29 -61.49 -22.61
CA ASN A 157 -20.02 -61.67 -24.05
C ASN A 157 -19.81 -60.29 -24.66
N GLU A 158 -18.92 -60.17 -25.64
CA GLU A 158 -18.29 -58.93 -26.14
C GLU A 158 -19.22 -57.73 -26.43
N ASP A 159 -20.54 -57.90 -26.55
CA ASP A 159 -21.50 -56.81 -26.81
C ASP A 159 -22.86 -56.89 -26.07
N THR A 160 -23.06 -57.80 -25.10
CA THR A 160 -24.37 -57.94 -24.43
C THR A 160 -24.29 -57.90 -22.91
N ILE A 161 -25.03 -56.97 -22.30
CA ILE A 161 -25.17 -56.84 -20.84
C ILE A 161 -26.43 -57.61 -20.39
N PRO A 162 -26.36 -58.46 -19.35
CA PRO A 162 -27.52 -59.18 -18.84
C PRO A 162 -28.62 -58.24 -18.32
N LEU A 163 -29.88 -58.48 -18.71
CA LEU A 163 -31.04 -57.65 -18.31
C LEU A 163 -31.20 -57.55 -16.78
N THR A 164 -30.94 -58.65 -16.07
CA THR A 164 -31.03 -58.72 -14.60
C THR A 164 -30.04 -57.79 -13.92
N MET A 165 -28.88 -57.56 -14.55
CA MET A 165 -27.85 -56.66 -14.05
C MET A 165 -28.28 -55.19 -14.19
N VAL A 166 -28.85 -54.82 -15.34
CA VAL A 166 -29.40 -53.48 -15.57
C VAL A 166 -30.54 -53.17 -14.59
N GLN A 167 -31.44 -54.14 -14.37
CA GLN A 167 -32.53 -53.98 -13.41
C GLN A 167 -32.01 -53.80 -11.97
N ASN A 168 -31.03 -54.60 -11.54
CA ASN A 168 -30.43 -54.47 -10.21
C ASN A 168 -29.66 -53.15 -10.03
N ALA A 169 -28.98 -52.68 -11.09
CA ALA A 169 -28.31 -51.38 -11.08
C ALA A 169 -29.32 -50.23 -10.95
N LEU A 170 -30.44 -50.27 -11.68
CA LEU A 170 -31.51 -49.26 -11.58
C LEU A 170 -32.17 -49.23 -10.19
N ILE A 171 -32.40 -50.41 -9.58
CA ILE A 171 -32.93 -50.50 -8.21
C ILE A 171 -31.91 -49.92 -7.21
N SER A 172 -30.64 -50.31 -7.31
CA SER A 172 -29.56 -49.81 -6.44
C SER A 172 -29.32 -48.32 -6.59
N PHE A 173 -29.47 -47.78 -7.81
CA PHE A 173 -29.34 -46.35 -8.09
C PHE A 173 -30.48 -45.57 -7.44
N ARG A 174 -31.73 -46.06 -7.59
CA ARG A 174 -32.90 -45.46 -6.94
C ARG A 174 -32.76 -45.40 -5.42
N GLU A 175 -32.33 -46.49 -4.80
CA GLU A 175 -32.10 -46.56 -3.36
C GLU A 175 -31.01 -45.58 -2.89
N ARG A 176 -29.94 -45.39 -3.67
CA ARG A 176 -28.88 -44.43 -3.34
C ARG A 176 -29.25 -42.98 -3.63
N SER A 177 -30.03 -42.70 -4.68
CA SER A 177 -30.55 -41.35 -4.95
C SER A 177 -31.51 -40.87 -3.86
N ASP A 178 -32.23 -41.80 -3.23
CA ASP A 178 -33.10 -41.52 -2.09
C ASP A 178 -32.28 -41.15 -0.83
N SER A 179 -31.02 -41.60 -0.74
CA SER A 179 -30.08 -41.34 0.37
C SER A 179 -29.13 -40.14 0.17
N LEU A 180 -29.10 -39.53 -1.03
CA LEU A 180 -28.22 -38.41 -1.35
C LEU A 180 -28.79 -37.08 -0.81
N SER A 181 -27.92 -36.25 -0.21
CA SER A 181 -28.27 -34.94 0.36
C SER A 181 -28.92 -34.00 -0.67
N GLU A 182 -29.89 -33.21 -0.23
CA GLU A 182 -30.72 -32.28 -1.03
C GLU A 182 -29.93 -31.32 -1.94
N GLU A 183 -28.65 -31.05 -1.67
CA GLU A 183 -27.80 -30.18 -2.50
C GLU A 183 -27.47 -30.74 -3.90
N LEU A 184 -27.58 -32.05 -4.11
CA LEU A 184 -27.31 -32.70 -5.41
C LEU A 184 -28.60 -33.08 -6.17
N ARG A 185 -29.79 -32.74 -5.65
CA ARG A 185 -31.11 -33.04 -6.25
C ARG A 185 -31.60 -31.97 -7.24
N ARG A 186 -30.78 -30.98 -7.58
CA ARG A 186 -31.08 -29.96 -8.61
C ARG A 186 -30.33 -30.22 -9.91
#